data_AF-A0A7C3EC97-F1
#
_entry.id   AF-A0A7C3EC97-F1
#
_cell.length_a   1.000
_cell.length_b   1.000
_cell.length_c   1.000
_cell.angle_alpha   90.00
_cell.angle_beta   90.00
_cell.angle_gamma   90.00
#
_symmetry.space_group_name_H-M   'P 1'
#
loop_
_entity.id
_entity.type
_entity.pdbx_description
1 polymer ?
#
loop_
_entity_poly.entity_id
_entity_poly.type
_entity_poly.pdbx_seq_one_letter_code
_entity_poly.pdbx_strand_id
1 'polypeptide(L)'
;MHVAVKVIHAVLRHQLDVVFTPRIGEIAFHMLKDHFVDIYRAEEGTTVRQVIESFMKKESEPIAHPHPAEESEIGRQRVTS
;
A
#
# COMPACT_ATOMS: atom_id res chain seq x y z
N MET A 1 14.79 -10.50 7.04
CA MET A 1 14.56 -9.37 6.10
C MET A 1 14.78 -9.82 4.65
N HIS A 2 13.89 -10.63 4.06
CA HIS A 2 14.01 -11.05 2.64
C HIS A 2 12.68 -11.13 1.88
N VAL A 3 11.54 -10.95 2.56
CA VAL A 3 10.21 -11.05 1.94
C VAL A 3 9.86 -9.76 1.19
N ALA A 4 10.16 -8.59 1.77
CA ALA A 4 9.87 -7.29 1.16
C ALA A 4 10.49 -7.15 -0.25
N VAL A 5 11.78 -7.44 -0.40
CA VAL A 5 12.51 -7.33 -1.68
C VAL A 5 11.96 -8.28 -2.75
N LYS A 6 11.50 -9.48 -2.35
CA LYS A 6 10.90 -10.45 -3.29
C LYS A 6 9.52 -10.02 -3.77
N VAL A 7 8.72 -9.43 -2.88
CA VAL A 7 7.39 -8.89 -3.25
C VAL A 7 7.55 -7.73 -4.23
N ILE A 8 8.49 -6.83 -3.99
CA ILE A 8 8.78 -5.70 -4.90
C ILE A 8 9.21 -6.21 -6.27
N HIS A 9 10.14 -7.17 -6.36
CA HIS A 9 10.56 -7.74 -7.64
C HIS A 9 9.44 -8.47 -8.41
N ALA A 10 8.47 -9.05 -7.71
CA ALA A 10 7.30 -9.67 -8.35
C ALA A 10 6.33 -8.59 -8.86
N VAL A 11 6.10 -7.54 -8.08
CA VAL A 11 5.24 -6.39 -8.41
C VAL A 11 5.78 -5.65 -9.65
N LEU A 12 7.09 -5.41 -9.71
CA LEU A 12 7.74 -4.72 -10.83
C LEU A 12 7.70 -5.51 -12.14
N ARG A 13 7.63 -6.85 -12.07
CA ARG A 13 7.57 -7.71 -13.26
C ARG A 13 6.20 -7.70 -13.95
N HIS A 14 5.18 -7.16 -13.30
CA HIS A 14 3.78 -7.24 -13.75
C HIS A 14 3.16 -5.90 -14.20
N GLN A 15 3.93 -4.81 -14.36
CA GLN A 15 3.40 -3.48 -14.72
C GLN A 15 2.16 -3.12 -13.88
N LEU A 16 2.36 -3.04 -12.56
CA LEU A 16 1.28 -2.62 -11.66
C LEU A 16 1.14 -1.11 -11.73
N ASP A 17 0.10 -0.62 -12.38
CA ASP A 17 -0.17 0.82 -12.48
C ASP A 17 -0.73 1.41 -11.17
N VAL A 18 -1.42 0.60 -10.35
CA VAL A 18 -2.16 1.07 -9.18
C VAL A 18 -2.06 0.10 -7.99
N VAL A 19 -1.88 0.62 -6.78
CA VAL A 19 -1.90 -0.11 -5.50
C VAL A 19 -2.88 0.55 -4.52
N PHE A 20 -3.72 -0.27 -3.89
CA PHE A 20 -4.64 0.16 -2.83
C PHE A 20 -4.15 -0.35 -1.48
N THR A 21 -4.03 0.54 -0.50
CA THR A 21 -3.61 0.16 0.85
C THR A 21 -4.17 1.11 1.92
N PRO A 22 -4.54 0.60 3.11
CA PRO A 22 -4.94 1.46 4.23
C PRO A 22 -3.78 2.28 4.78
N ARG A 23 -2.55 1.74 4.71
CA ARG A 23 -1.33 2.39 5.19
C ARG A 23 -0.13 1.98 4.34
N ILE A 24 0.83 2.88 4.20
CA ILE A 24 2.09 2.62 3.51
C ILE A 24 3.24 3.30 4.23
N GLY A 25 4.31 2.54 4.48
CA GLY A 25 5.55 3.06 5.03
C GLY A 25 6.42 3.75 3.98
N GLU A 26 7.30 4.63 4.45
CA GLU A 26 8.14 5.52 3.62
C GLU A 26 8.91 4.81 2.50
N ILE A 27 9.65 3.75 2.83
CA ILE A 27 10.47 3.03 1.84
C ILE A 27 9.59 2.44 0.74
N ALA A 28 8.46 1.81 1.10
CA ALA A 28 7.53 1.22 0.14
C ALA A 28 6.87 2.29 -0.74
N PHE A 29 6.54 3.44 -0.15
CA PHE A 29 5.98 4.57 -0.89
C PHE A 29 6.93 5.05 -1.97
N HIS A 30 8.19 5.32 -1.62
CA HIS A 30 9.18 5.79 -2.59
C HIS A 30 9.43 4.75 -3.70
N MET A 31 9.59 3.47 -3.34
CA MET A 31 9.79 2.43 -4.35
C MET A 31 8.60 2.29 -5.31
N LEU A 32 7.35 2.39 -4.84
CA LEU A 32 6.20 2.33 -5.73
C LEU A 32 6.11 3.60 -6.61
N LYS A 33 6.36 4.77 -6.04
CA LYS A 33 6.36 6.04 -6.78
C LYS A 33 7.43 6.10 -7.87
N ASP A 34 8.64 5.64 -7.59
CA ASP A 34 9.77 5.63 -8.53
C ASP A 34 9.50 4.72 -9.74
N HIS A 35 8.59 3.76 -9.57
CA HIS A 35 8.13 2.84 -10.61
C HIS A 35 6.79 3.26 -11.25
N PHE A 36 6.37 4.51 -11.07
CA PHE A 36 5.14 5.09 -11.62
C PHE A 36 3.85 4.39 -11.18
N VAL A 37 3.87 3.77 -10.00
CA VAL A 37 2.68 3.14 -9.43
C VAL A 37 1.89 4.20 -8.65
N ASP A 38 0.61 4.36 -9.00
CA ASP A 38 -0.30 5.20 -8.24
C ASP A 38 -0.78 4.50 -6.98
N ILE A 39 -0.84 5.22 -5.87
CA ILE A 39 -1.16 4.64 -4.56
C ILE A 39 -2.44 5.30 -4.06
N TYR A 40 -3.44 4.49 -3.71
CA TYR A 40 -4.73 4.95 -3.21
C TYR A 40 -5.02 4.41 -1.82
N ARG A 41 -5.70 5.22 -1.02
CA ARG A 41 -6.14 4.85 0.31
C ARG A 41 -7.34 3.92 0.21
N ALA A 42 -7.25 2.78 0.87
CA ALA A 42 -8.39 1.90 1.11
C ALA A 42 -8.76 1.96 2.59
N GLU A 43 -10.04 2.11 2.92
CA GLU A 43 -10.46 2.12 4.32
C GLU A 43 -10.37 0.72 4.93
N GLU A 44 -9.97 0.63 6.20
CA GLU A 44 -9.98 -0.64 6.93
C GLU A 44 -11.40 -1.20 7.01
N GLY A 45 -11.56 -2.51 6.77
CA GLY A 45 -12.87 -3.16 6.79
C GLY A 45 -13.65 -3.06 5.46
N THR A 46 -13.12 -2.39 4.44
CA THR A 46 -13.71 -2.43 3.09
C THR A 46 -13.36 -3.73 2.36
N THR A 47 -14.32 -4.25 1.60
CA THR A 47 -14.10 -5.38 0.70
C THR A 47 -13.39 -4.90 -0.57
N VAL A 48 -12.67 -5.82 -1.23
CA VAL A 48 -12.03 -5.54 -2.53
C VAL A 48 -13.02 -4.98 -3.55
N ARG A 49 -14.26 -5.48 -3.56
CA ARG A 49 -15.32 -4.96 -4.44
C ARG A 49 -15.60 -3.48 -4.19
N GLN A 50 -15.75 -3.08 -2.93
CA GLN A 50 -16.03 -1.69 -2.57
C GLN A 50 -14.87 -0.76 -2.96
N VAL A 51 -13.63 -1.19 -2.74
CA VAL A 51 -12.44 -0.42 -3.15
C VAL A 51 -12.43 -0.19 -4.66
N ILE A 52 -12.72 -1.22 -5.46
CA ILE A 52 -12.80 -1.10 -6.92
C ILE A 52 -13.96 -0.19 -7.34
N GLU A 53 -15.13 -0.32 -6.72
CA GLU A 53 -16.29 0.52 -7.01
C GLU A 53 -16.01 2.01 -6.72
N SER A 54 -15.40 2.32 -5.58
CA SER A 54 -15.01 3.69 -5.23
C SER A 54 -13.96 4.25 -6.19
N PHE A 55 -12.99 3.43 -6.61
CA PHE A 55 -12.01 3.82 -7.62
C PHE A 55 -12.65 4.16 -8.97
N MET A 56 -13.58 3.31 -9.44
CA MET A 56 -14.31 3.55 -10.70
C MET A 56 -15.20 4.81 -10.64
N LYS A 57 -15.72 5.14 -9.45
CA LYS A 57 -16.47 6.37 -9.19
C LYS A 57 -15.61 7.62 -9.00
N LYS A 58 -14.27 7.49 -9.01
CA LYS A 58 -13.30 8.55 -8.68
C LYS A 58 -13.45 9.12 -7.27
N GLU A 59 -13.95 8.30 -6.34
CA GLU A 59 -14.14 8.63 -4.92
C GLU A 59 -12.96 8.17 -4.06
N SER A 60 -12.00 7.44 -4.63
CA SER A 60 -10.80 6.97 -3.94
C SER A 60 -9.78 8.10 -3.75
N GLU A 61 -9.29 8.27 -2.53
CA GLU A 61 -8.27 9.28 -2.21
C GLU A 61 -6.86 8.79 -2.58
N PRO A 62 -6.11 9.53 -3.42
CA PRO A 62 -4.70 9.21 -3.69
C PRO A 62 -3.84 9.51 -2.47
N ILE A 63 -2.90 8.61 -2.17
CA ILE A 63 -1.88 8.82 -1.14
C ILE A 63 -0.74 9.63 -1.77
N ALA A 64 -0.64 10.90 -1.42
CA ALA A 64 0.38 11.81 -1.93
C ALA A 64 1.70 11.78 -1.13
N HIS A 65 1.67 11.28 0.11
CA HIS A 65 2.81 11.25 1.03
C HIS A 65 2.78 9.95 1.84
N PRO A 66 3.95 9.39 2.24
CA PRO A 66 3.99 8.23 3.10
C PRO A 66 3.41 8.55 4.48
N HIS A 67 2.89 7.53 5.17
CA HIS A 67 2.52 7.70 6.57
C HIS A 67 3.78 7.89 7.44
N PRO A 68 3.74 8.75 8.48
CA PRO A 68 4.86 8.98 9.38
C PRO A 68 5.43 7.67 9.95
N ALA A 69 6.75 7.58 10.05
CA ALA A 69 7.46 6.36 10.48
C ALA A 69 7.03 5.86 11.88
N GLU A 70 6.54 6.75 12.73
CA GLU A 70 6.08 6.45 14.10
C GLU A 70 4.87 5.49 14.14
N GLU A 71 4.08 5.39 13.06
CA GLU A 71 2.99 4.41 12.92
C GLU A 71 3.39 3.12 12.17
N SER A 72 4.62 3.04 11.65
CA SER A 72 5.08 1.87 10.89
C SER A 72 5.55 0.69 11.76
N GLU A 73 5.64 0.86 13.09
CA GLU A 73 6.10 -0.19 14.01
C GLU A 73 4.98 -1.05 14.63
N ILE A 74 3.72 -0.81 14.31
CA ILE A 74 2.58 -1.55 14.89
C ILE A 74 2.34 -2.87 14.14
N GLY A 75 3.28 -3.80 14.27
CA GLY A 75 3.13 -5.17 13.75
C GLY A 75 3.91 -6.24 14.50
N ARG A 76 4.73 -5.87 15.52
CA ARG A 76 5.63 -6.81 16.19
C ARG A 76 5.31 -7.12 17.67
N GLN A 77 4.10 -6.84 18.14
CA GLN A 77 3.65 -7.21 19.49
C GLN A 77 2.20 -7.70 19.52
N ARG A 78 1.91 -8.88 18.95
CA ARG A 78 0.82 -9.77 19.40
C ARG A 78 1.15 -11.23 19.10
N VAL A 79 2.29 -11.73 19.59
CA VAL A 79 2.53 -13.17 19.78
C VAL A 79 3.36 -13.34 21.06
N THR A 80 2.75 -13.12 22.21
CA THR A 80 3.16 -13.74 23.48
C THR A 80 1.90 -13.95 24.31
N SER A 81 1.31 -15.13 24.18
CA SER A 81 0.48 -15.77 25.19
C SER A 81 1.04 -17.18 25.38
#